data_AF-A0A817VDU8-F1
#
_entry.id   AF-A0A817VDU8-F1
#
_cell.length_a   1.000
_cell.length_b   1.000
_cell.length_c   1.000
_cell.angle_alpha   90.00
_cell.angle_beta   90.00
_cell.angle_gamma   90.00
#
_symmetry.space_group_name_H-M   'P 1'
#
loop_
_entity.id
_entity.type
_entity.pdbx_description
1 polymer ?
#
loop_
_entity_poly.entity_id
_entity_poly.type
_entity_poly.pdbx_seq_one_letter_code
_entity_poly.pdbx_strand_id
1 'polypeptide(L)'
;MLYFEMNKTRSDQNINNPELILHIKFNQFVNIYSIAIEAPEESGTETVKLFINFQTIGFNDAKTIENVQSLKFEKAHLKYGLPIEL
;
A
#
# COMPACT_ATOMS: atom_id res chain seq x y z
N MET A 1 1.58 16.37 -0.68
CA MET A 1 2.18 15.06 -0.38
C MET A 1 1.63 14.62 0.97
N LEU A 2 0.82 13.55 0.99
CA LEU A 2 0.34 12.98 2.25
C LEU A 2 1.46 12.08 2.79
N TYR A 3 2.08 12.48 3.89
CA TYR A 3 3.05 11.67 4.61
C TYR A 3 2.28 10.79 5.60
N PHE A 4 2.45 9.47 5.49
CA PHE A 4 1.89 8.51 6.43
C PHE A 4 3.04 7.85 7.19
N GLU A 5 3.09 8.07 8.50
CA GLU A 5 3.98 7.34 9.39
C GLU A 5 3.30 6.03 9.80
N MET A 6 3.75 4.92 9.22
CA MET A 6 3.17 3.60 9.48
C MET A 6 3.74 3.02 10.78
N ASN A 7 2.99 3.14 11.87
CA ASN A 7 3.26 2.39 13.08
C ASN A 7 2.76 0.94 12.92
N LYS A 8 3.69 -0.01 12.89
CA LYS A 8 3.43 -1.45 12.72
C LYS A 8 2.47 -1.95 13.80
N THR A 9 1.19 -2.05 13.47
CA THR A 9 0.20 -2.68 14.37
C THR A 9 0.03 -4.12 13.92
N ARG A 10 0.65 -5.00 14.69
CA ARG A 10 0.78 -6.45 14.44
C ARG A 10 -0.54 -7.14 14.80
N SER A 11 -1.27 -7.65 13.81
CA SER A 11 -2.17 -8.78 14.02
C SER A 11 -1.74 -9.93 13.11
N ASP A 12 -1.63 -11.10 13.73
CA ASP A 12 -1.43 -12.42 13.13
C ASP A 12 0.00 -12.96 12.92
N GLN A 13 0.11 -14.23 13.29
CA GLN A 13 1.29 -15.00 13.71
C GLN A 13 2.14 -15.55 12.55
N ASN A 14 2.16 -14.89 11.39
CA ASN A 14 3.02 -15.32 10.28
C ASN A 14 4.27 -14.44 10.22
N ILE A 15 5.26 -14.80 11.04
CA ILE A 15 6.49 -14.01 11.29
C ILE A 15 7.31 -13.76 10.00
N ASN A 16 7.09 -14.58 8.95
CA ASN A 16 7.92 -14.59 7.76
C ASN A 16 7.38 -13.77 6.57
N ASN A 17 6.10 -13.37 6.55
CA ASN A 17 5.50 -12.58 5.45
C ASN A 17 4.26 -11.79 5.93
N PRO A 18 4.42 -10.58 6.49
CA PRO A 18 3.28 -9.77 6.93
C PRO A 18 2.52 -9.20 5.72
N GLU A 19 1.30 -9.70 5.45
CA GLU A 19 0.34 -9.04 4.56
C GLU A 19 -0.30 -7.84 5.32
N LEU A 20 -0.41 -6.68 4.68
CA LEU A 20 -1.02 -5.48 5.25
C LEU A 20 -2.10 -4.95 4.30
N ILE A 21 -3.20 -4.44 4.88
CA ILE A 21 -4.25 -3.72 4.15
C ILE A 21 -4.40 -2.34 4.77
N LEU A 22 -4.40 -1.30 3.94
CA LEU A 22 -4.61 0.09 4.33
C LEU A 22 -5.94 0.58 3.77
N HIS A 23 -6.84 1.04 4.64
CA HIS A 23 -8.11 1.66 4.22
C HIS A 23 -7.98 3.17 4.39
N ILE A 24 -7.96 3.89 3.28
CA ILE A 24 -7.84 5.36 3.27
C ILE A 24 -9.16 5.93 2.75
N LYS A 25 -9.87 6.65 3.61
CA LYS A 25 -11.10 7.37 3.25
C LYS A 25 -10.79 8.83 2.98
N PHE A 26 -11.24 9.34 1.83
CA PHE A 26 -11.18 10.76 1.51
C PHE A 26 -12.54 11.41 1.84
N ASN A 27 -12.52 12.58 2.49
CA ASN A 27 -13.73 13.34 2.83
C ASN A 27 -14.27 14.16 1.65
N GLN A 28 -13.56 14.16 0.52
CA GLN A 28 -13.91 14.82 -0.73
C GLN A 28 -13.43 13.96 -1.90
N PHE A 29 -13.93 14.22 -3.10
CA PHE A 29 -13.45 13.55 -4.30
C PHE A 29 -12.01 13.98 -4.61
N VAL A 30 -11.12 13.02 -4.86
CA VAL A 30 -9.71 13.26 -5.17
C VAL A 30 -9.28 12.40 -6.35
N ASN A 31 -8.38 12.93 -7.17
CA ASN A 31 -7.65 12.15 -8.16
C ASN A 31 -6.28 11.82 -7.57
N ILE A 32 -5.97 10.52 -7.46
CA ILE A 32 -4.65 10.06 -7.02
C ILE A 32 -3.79 9.95 -8.28
N TYR A 33 -2.73 10.75 -8.36
CA TYR A 33 -1.81 10.75 -9.52
C TYR A 33 -0.56 9.94 -9.27
N SER A 34 -0.12 9.84 -8.01
CA SER A 34 1.06 9.08 -7.65
C SER A 34 1.02 8.63 -6.19
N ILE A 35 1.78 7.58 -5.90
CA ILE A 35 1.96 7.03 -4.55
C ILE A 35 3.45 6.92 -4.27
N ALA A 36 3.89 7.43 -3.12
CA ALA A 36 5.24 7.25 -2.60
C ALA A 36 5.17 6.42 -1.32
N ILE A 37 6.04 5.42 -1.21
CA ILE A 37 6.21 4.60 0.00
C ILE A 37 7.70 4.60 0.32
N GLU A 38 8.03 5.00 1.54
CA GLU A 38 9.39 4.92 2.07
C GLU A 38 9.48 3.78 3.08
N ALA A 39 10.51 2.95 2.95
CA ALA A 39 10.74 1.83 3.85
C ALA A 39 12.24 1.49 3.92
N PRO A 40 12.71 0.92 5.04
CA PRO A 40 14.07 0.38 5.13
C PRO A 40 14.31 -0.66 4.02
N GLU A 41 15.52 -0.68 3.47
CA GLU A 41 15.90 -1.51 2.31
C GLU A 41 15.64 -3.02 2.53
N GLU A 42 15.66 -3.47 3.79
CA GLU A 42 15.48 -4.88 4.16
C GLU A 42 14.01 -5.28 4.43
N SER A 43 13.08 -4.33 4.50
CA SER A 43 11.71 -4.60 4.97
C SER A 43 10.60 -3.97 4.14
N GLY A 44 10.93 -3.35 3.00
CA GLY A 44 9.94 -2.73 2.12
C GLY A 44 9.14 -3.75 1.31
N THR A 45 7.86 -3.45 1.05
CA THR A 45 7.04 -4.29 0.16
C THR A 45 7.40 -3.99 -1.28
N GLU A 46 7.62 -5.03 -2.09
CA GLU A 46 7.90 -4.86 -3.51
C GLU A 46 6.64 -4.59 -4.33
N THR A 47 5.46 -5.01 -3.84
CA THR A 47 4.21 -4.93 -4.59
C THR A 47 3.08 -4.39 -3.71
N VAL A 48 2.32 -3.44 -4.26
CA VAL A 48 1.10 -2.90 -3.66
C VAL A 48 -0.04 -3.01 -4.65
N LYS A 49 -1.16 -3.56 -4.20
CA LYS A 49 -2.41 -3.60 -4.95
C LYS A 49 -3.29 -2.42 -4.53
N LEU A 50 -3.72 -1.62 -5.50
CA LEU A 50 -4.64 -0.52 -5.29
C LEU A 50 -6.06 -0.95 -5.60
N PHE A 51 -6.94 -0.71 -4.64
CA PHE A 51 -8.38 -0.86 -4.79
C PHE A 51 -9.04 0.47 -4.46
N ILE A 52 -9.99 0.91 -5.29
CA ILE A 52 -10.71 2.17 -5.13
C ILE A 52 -12.21 1.91 -5.06
N ASN A 53 -12.97 2.83 -4.46
CA ASN A 53 -14.42 2.78 -4.38
C ASN A 53 -15.00 1.60 -3.58
N PHE A 54 -14.21 1.01 -2.67
CA PHE A 54 -14.68 0.03 -1.69
C PHE A 54 -14.82 0.66 -0.31
N GLN A 55 -15.89 0.34 0.42
CA GLN A 55 -16.05 0.77 1.81
C GLN A 55 -15.08 0.01 2.74
N THR A 56 -14.89 -1.28 2.49
CA THR A 56 -13.97 -2.16 3.21
C THR A 56 -13.48 -3.28 2.30
N ILE A 57 -12.21 -3.65 2.41
CA ILE A 57 -11.62 -4.85 1.78
C ILE A 57 -10.90 -5.68 2.85
N GLY A 58 -11.22 -6.97 2.93
CA GLY A 58 -10.49 -7.95 3.72
C GLY A 58 -9.41 -8.68 2.92
N PHE A 59 -8.58 -9.49 3.60
CA PHE A 59 -7.53 -10.28 2.96
C PHE A 59 -8.03 -11.29 1.93
N ASN A 60 -9.21 -11.88 2.17
CA ASN A 60 -9.82 -12.80 1.21
C ASN A 60 -10.31 -12.05 -0.04
N ASP A 61 -10.90 -10.87 0.13
CA ASP A 61 -11.37 -10.03 -0.97
C ASP A 61 -10.19 -9.56 -1.83
N ALA A 62 -9.08 -9.16 -1.21
CA ALA A 62 -7.88 -8.72 -1.92
C ALA A 62 -7.19 -9.83 -2.77
N LYS A 63 -7.58 -11.10 -2.56
CA LYS A 63 -7.10 -12.26 -3.32
C LYS A 63 -8.01 -12.63 -4.48
N THR A 64 -9.30 -12.26 -4.43
CA THR A 64 -10.32 -12.66 -5.39
C THR A 64 -10.81 -11.50 -6.27
N ILE A 65 -10.83 -10.29 -5.74
CA ILE A 65 -11.25 -9.08 -6.45
C ILE A 65 -10.08 -8.58 -7.31
N GLU A 66 -10.38 -8.19 -8.54
CA GLU A 66 -9.43 -7.53 -9.43
C GLU A 66 -9.04 -6.15 -8.88
N ASN A 67 -7.75 -5.93 -8.67
CA ASN A 67 -7.24 -4.62 -8.29
C ASN A 67 -7.30 -3.66 -9.47
N VAL A 68 -7.50 -2.37 -9.21
CA VAL A 68 -7.44 -1.36 -10.28
C VAL A 68 -6.01 -1.19 -10.80
N GLN A 69 -5.03 -1.30 -9.91
CA GLN A 69 -3.63 -1.19 -10.28
C GLN A 69 -2.72 -1.98 -9.35
N SER A 70 -1.64 -2.52 -9.91
CA SER A 70 -0.59 -3.20 -9.16
C SER A 70 0.70 -2.41 -9.36
N LEU A 71 1.22 -1.84 -8.28
CA LEU A 71 2.42 -1.01 -8.28
C LEU A 71 3.60 -1.83 -7.82
N LYS A 72 4.67 -1.82 -8.61
CA LYS A 72 5.93 -2.47 -8.27
C LYS A 72 6.93 -1.42 -7.81
N PHE A 73 7.36 -1.51 -6.55
CA PHE A 73 8.35 -0.62 -5.98
C PHE A 73 9.74 -1.19 -6.16
N GLU A 74 10.61 -0.47 -6.86
CA GLU A 74 12.04 -0.77 -6.86
C GLU A 74 12.71 -0.25 -5.58
N LYS A 75 13.89 -0.78 -5.26
CA LYS A 75 14.67 -0.39 -4.08
C LYS A 75 14.89 1.12 -3.96
N ALA A 76 15.10 1.81 -5.08
CA ALA A 76 15.28 3.26 -5.09
C ALA A 76 14.01 4.01 -4.65
N HIS A 77 12.82 3.54 -5.03
CA HIS A 77 11.56 4.11 -4.59
C HIS A 77 11.41 3.99 -3.08
N LEU A 78 11.70 2.82 -2.53
CA LEU A 78 11.58 2.53 -1.09
C LEU A 78 12.63 3.30 -0.27
N LYS A 79 13.87 3.39 -0.76
CA LYS A 79 14.98 4.04 -0.05
C LYS A 79 14.87 5.56 0.00
N TYR A 80 14.35 6.18 -1.06
CA TYR A 80 14.30 7.64 -1.19
C TYR A 80 12.88 8.20 -1.20
N GLY A 81 11.86 7.36 -0.97
CA GLY A 81 10.45 7.77 -1.03
C GLY A 81 10.03 8.31 -2.39
N LEU A 82 10.57 7.77 -3.50
CA LEU A 82 10.24 8.28 -4.84
C LEU A 82 8.80 7.89 -5.23
N PRO A 83 8.03 8.81 -5.82
CA PRO A 83 6.67 8.53 -6.23
C PRO A 83 6.63 7.61 -7.46
N ILE A 84 5.63 6.74 -7.49
CA ILE A 84 5.21 5.97 -8.67
C ILE A 84 3.90 6.57 -9.18
N GLU A 85 3.85 6.90 -10.46
CA GLU A 85 2.64 7.41 -11.12
C GLU A 85 1.61 6.30 -11.29
N LEU A 86 0.33 6.67 -11.12
CA LEU A 86 -0.83 5.78 -11.28
C LEU A 86 -1.37 5.81 -12.71
#